data_AF-A0A7V5WEV4-F1
#
_entry.id   AF-A0A7V5WEV4-F1
#
_cell.length_a   1.000
_cell.length_b   1.000
_cell.length_c   1.000
_cell.angle_alpha   90.00
_cell.angle_beta   90.00
_cell.angle_gamma   90.00
#
_symmetry.space_group_name_H-M   'P 1'
#
loop_
_entity.id
_entity.type
_entity.pdbx_description
1 polymer ?
#
loop_
_entity_poly.entity_id
_entity_poly.type
_entity_poly.pdbx_seq_one_letter_code
_entity_poly.pdbx_strand_id
1 'polypeptide(L)'
;MKRTLLYIALLVVVIVGVGYLAIWRPRHAAAPEAERARTAVVQRGRLLVSVSGSGSVEPQARVNLTFESPGKVVEVPVAVGERVSAGDVLARLDDGQAALRVRQAQAALTSAQARLAQLQESPRQEEVASAEANLRAAEAQLNAAQANLAQLTGGASAAQIAAAEADLLAATKQRDDAKEAHDKTLTCITIELPYGQGEQELCPALGPPEEQTRYNWQAAERSLAAAQARYDELLAGADVNEVRAARANVAAAQAQRDAAQAQLDLLK
;
A
#
# COMPACT_ATOMS: atom_id res chain seq x y z
N MET A 1 152.37 -18.94 -109.16
CA MET A 1 151.39 -19.46 -108.17
C MET A 1 150.45 -18.36 -107.66
N LYS A 2 149.87 -17.52 -108.55
CA LYS A 2 149.09 -16.31 -108.20
C LYS A 2 147.62 -16.35 -108.67
N ARG A 3 147.14 -17.51 -109.15
CA ARG A 3 145.81 -17.66 -109.77
C ARG A 3 144.76 -18.34 -108.88
N THR A 4 145.17 -19.15 -107.90
CA THR A 4 144.24 -19.90 -107.03
C THR A 4 143.61 -19.02 -105.93
N LEU A 5 144.31 -17.99 -105.44
CA LEU A 5 143.78 -17.03 -104.46
C LEU A 5 142.65 -16.14 -105.02
N LEU A 6 142.64 -15.86 -106.33
CA LEU A 6 141.60 -15.06 -106.97
C LEU A 6 140.24 -15.79 -107.04
N TYR A 7 140.23 -17.12 -107.20
CA TYR A 7 138.99 -17.89 -107.27
C TYR A 7 138.30 -18.03 -105.90
N ILE A 8 139.08 -18.08 -104.80
CA ILE A 8 138.52 -18.16 -103.43
C ILE A 8 137.87 -16.83 -103.05
N ALA A 9 138.50 -15.70 -103.40
CA ALA A 9 137.91 -14.37 -103.16
C ALA A 9 136.60 -14.17 -103.91
N LEU A 10 136.51 -14.65 -105.17
CA LEU A 10 135.29 -14.57 -105.96
C LEU A 10 134.13 -15.39 -105.37
N LEU A 11 134.44 -16.56 -104.81
CA LEU A 11 133.43 -17.46 -104.23
C LEU A 11 132.84 -16.90 -102.92
N VAL A 12 133.66 -16.24 -102.11
CA VAL A 12 133.19 -15.56 -100.88
C VAL A 12 132.28 -14.37 -101.21
N VAL A 13 132.59 -13.60 -102.26
CA VAL A 13 131.74 -12.48 -102.70
C VAL A 13 130.39 -12.95 -103.22
N VAL A 14 130.33 -14.10 -103.92
CA VAL A 14 129.07 -14.68 -104.40
C VAL A 14 128.19 -15.18 -103.24
N ILE A 15 128.76 -15.81 -102.21
CA ILE A 15 127.99 -16.30 -101.05
C ILE A 15 127.43 -15.12 -100.24
N VAL A 16 128.22 -14.06 -100.03
CA VAL A 16 127.75 -12.86 -99.31
C VAL A 16 126.69 -12.12 -100.13
N GLY A 17 126.83 -12.06 -101.47
CA GLY A 17 125.85 -11.46 -102.37
C GLY A 17 124.50 -12.18 -102.39
N VAL A 18 124.50 -13.51 -102.42
CA VAL A 18 123.26 -14.32 -102.37
C VAL A 18 122.61 -14.26 -100.99
N GLY A 19 123.40 -14.23 -99.91
CA GLY A 19 122.90 -14.08 -98.54
C GLY A 19 122.19 -12.73 -98.31
N TYR A 20 122.72 -11.64 -98.86
CA TYR A 20 122.12 -10.32 -98.70
C TYR A 20 120.79 -10.17 -99.48
N LEU A 21 120.69 -10.76 -100.69
CA LEU A 21 119.48 -10.70 -101.52
C LEU A 21 118.32 -11.56 -100.99
N ALA A 22 118.59 -12.64 -100.25
CA ALA A 22 117.55 -13.49 -99.67
C ALA A 22 116.85 -12.84 -98.45
N ILE A 23 117.54 -11.96 -97.73
CA ILE A 23 117.01 -11.28 -96.55
C ILE A 23 116.22 -10.01 -96.93
N TRP A 24 116.46 -9.44 -98.11
CA TRP A 24 115.89 -8.14 -98.52
C TRP A 24 114.78 -8.21 -99.58
N ARG A 25 114.02 -9.32 -99.65
CA ARG A 25 112.77 -9.36 -100.42
C ARG A 25 111.55 -9.07 -99.53
N PRO A 26 110.80 -7.98 -99.78
CA PRO A 26 109.65 -7.61 -98.97
C PRO A 26 108.50 -8.59 -99.24
N ARG A 27 108.05 -9.31 -98.21
CA ARG A 27 106.81 -10.10 -98.25
C ARG A 27 105.65 -9.19 -97.85
N HIS A 28 104.93 -8.67 -98.84
CA HIS A 28 103.60 -8.11 -98.62
C HIS A 28 102.56 -9.22 -98.41
N ALA A 29 101.60 -8.93 -97.53
CA ALA A 29 100.35 -9.61 -97.19
C ALA A 29 100.41 -10.77 -96.18
N ALA A 30 99.88 -10.56 -94.96
CA ALA A 30 98.47 -10.76 -94.64
C ALA A 30 98.17 -10.20 -93.23
N ALA A 31 97.07 -9.45 -93.06
CA ALA A 31 96.64 -8.88 -91.78
C ALA A 31 96.04 -9.96 -90.86
N PRO A 32 96.30 -9.95 -89.53
CA PRO A 32 95.73 -10.94 -88.61
C PRO A 32 94.29 -10.63 -88.19
N GLU A 33 93.54 -11.72 -88.07
CA GLU A 33 92.10 -11.93 -87.91
C GLU A 33 91.58 -11.54 -86.50
N ALA A 34 90.45 -10.84 -86.42
CA ALA A 34 89.85 -10.36 -85.17
C ALA A 34 89.18 -11.48 -84.35
N GLU A 35 89.44 -11.47 -83.04
CA GLU A 35 88.93 -12.39 -82.02
C GLU A 35 87.39 -12.28 -81.86
N ARG A 36 86.67 -13.40 -81.97
CA ARG A 36 85.19 -13.43 -81.92
C ARG A 36 84.69 -13.51 -80.47
N ALA A 37 84.08 -12.45 -79.94
CA ALA A 37 83.30 -12.49 -78.70
C ALA A 37 81.95 -13.19 -78.91
N ARG A 38 81.55 -14.09 -78.00
CA ARG A 38 80.22 -14.73 -78.03
C ARG A 38 79.18 -13.77 -77.46
N THR A 39 78.13 -13.50 -78.23
CA THR A 39 76.97 -12.72 -77.80
C THR A 39 75.72 -13.60 -77.74
N ALA A 40 74.73 -13.18 -76.96
CA ALA A 40 73.40 -13.80 -76.91
C ALA A 40 72.33 -12.70 -77.04
N VAL A 41 71.18 -13.05 -77.62
CA VAL A 41 70.08 -12.10 -77.86
C VAL A 41 69.26 -11.94 -76.57
N VAL A 42 69.11 -10.71 -76.08
CA VAL A 42 68.31 -10.40 -74.89
C VAL A 42 66.82 -10.54 -75.22
N GLN A 43 66.10 -11.37 -74.46
CA GLN A 43 64.64 -11.50 -74.55
C GLN A 43 63.96 -10.86 -73.34
N ARG A 44 62.95 -10.03 -73.58
CA ARG A 44 62.11 -9.44 -72.53
C ARG A 44 60.97 -10.41 -72.19
N GLY A 45 61.00 -10.95 -70.97
CA GLY A 45 59.91 -11.72 -70.36
C GLY A 45 59.36 -11.02 -69.13
N ARG A 46 58.17 -11.42 -68.68
CA ARG A 46 57.56 -10.90 -67.44
C ARG A 46 58.23 -11.58 -66.25
N LEU A 47 58.99 -10.83 -65.46
CA LEU A 47 59.59 -11.33 -64.21
C LEU A 47 58.55 -11.19 -63.09
N LEU A 48 58.05 -12.33 -62.59
CA LEU A 48 57.20 -12.36 -61.40
C LEU A 48 58.10 -12.20 -60.17
N VAL A 49 58.16 -10.98 -59.63
CA VAL A 49 58.84 -10.70 -58.37
C VAL A 49 57.88 -11.04 -57.24
N SER A 50 57.98 -12.24 -56.69
CA SER A 50 57.23 -12.62 -55.49
C SER A 50 57.99 -12.19 -54.24
N VAL A 51 57.33 -11.45 -53.34
CA VAL A 51 57.86 -11.15 -52.01
C VAL A 51 57.18 -12.11 -51.04
N SER A 52 57.94 -13.05 -50.48
CA SER A 52 57.45 -13.94 -49.43
C SER A 52 57.66 -13.30 -48.07
N GLY A 53 56.58 -13.09 -47.32
CA GLY A 53 56.62 -12.66 -45.92
C GLY A 53 55.97 -13.72 -45.03
N SER A 54 56.63 -14.07 -43.93
CA SER A 54 56.06 -14.95 -42.91
C SER A 54 55.28 -14.13 -41.88
N GLY A 55 54.06 -14.53 -41.58
CA GLY A 55 53.24 -13.99 -40.50
C GLY A 55 52.57 -15.13 -39.74
N SER A 56 52.21 -14.90 -38.49
CA SER A 56 51.45 -15.86 -37.69
C SER A 56 49.95 -15.56 -37.80
N VAL A 57 49.13 -16.60 -37.82
CA VAL A 57 47.67 -16.46 -37.75
C VAL A 57 47.26 -16.53 -36.28
N GLU A 58 46.58 -15.49 -35.80
CA GLU A 58 46.01 -15.46 -34.45
C GLU A 58 44.48 -15.53 -34.48
N PRO A 59 43.84 -16.16 -33.46
CA PRO A 59 42.40 -16.18 -33.34
C PRO A 59 41.81 -14.77 -33.23
N GLN A 60 40.68 -14.49 -33.88
CA GLN A 60 40.00 -13.20 -33.75
C GLN A 60 39.52 -12.91 -32.33
N ALA A 61 39.08 -13.93 -31.60
CA ALA A 61 38.71 -13.85 -30.19
C ALA A 61 38.94 -15.21 -29.51
N ARG A 62 39.32 -15.17 -28.24
CA ARG A 62 39.40 -16.35 -27.37
C ARG A 62 38.68 -16.05 -26.07
N VAL A 63 37.74 -16.90 -25.70
CA VAL A 63 36.89 -16.71 -24.51
C VAL A 63 36.97 -17.96 -23.66
N ASN A 64 37.13 -17.77 -22.35
CA ASN A 64 37.00 -18.84 -21.37
C ASN A 64 35.55 -18.83 -20.86
N LEU A 65 34.86 -19.96 -21.04
CA LEU A 65 33.47 -20.11 -20.60
C LEU A 65 33.43 -20.68 -19.18
N THR A 66 32.63 -20.07 -18.33
CA THR A 66 32.36 -20.54 -16.96
C THR A 66 30.87 -20.52 -16.71
N PHE A 67 30.39 -21.41 -15.84
CA PHE A 67 29.01 -21.36 -15.39
C PHE A 67 28.80 -20.19 -14.41
N GLU A 68 27.65 -19.53 -14.50
CA GLU A 68 27.27 -18.46 -13.58
C GLU A 68 26.88 -18.98 -12.18
N SER A 69 26.47 -20.25 -12.11
CA SER A 69 26.09 -20.92 -10.86
C SER A 69 26.95 -22.15 -10.60
N PRO A 70 27.35 -22.41 -9.35
CA PRO A 70 28.04 -23.64 -8.99
C PRO A 70 27.08 -24.82 -9.12
N GLY A 71 27.56 -25.92 -9.70
CA GLY A 71 26.74 -27.12 -9.90
C GLY A 71 27.55 -28.29 -10.43
N LYS A 72 26.95 -29.47 -10.41
CA LYS A 72 27.53 -30.67 -11.01
C LYS A 72 27.20 -30.69 -12.50
N VAL A 73 28.19 -30.90 -13.36
CA VAL A 73 27.96 -31.13 -14.80
C VAL A 73 27.37 -32.52 -15.00
N VAL A 74 26.21 -32.62 -15.66
CA VAL A 74 25.53 -33.88 -15.96
C VAL A 74 25.73 -34.31 -17.40
N GLU A 75 25.99 -33.38 -18.32
CA GLU A 75 26.11 -33.67 -19.74
C GLU A 75 27.01 -32.65 -20.45
N VAL A 76 27.80 -33.13 -21.41
CA VAL A 76 28.60 -32.31 -22.35
C VAL A 76 28.37 -32.89 -23.74
N PRO A 77 27.40 -32.35 -24.51
CA PRO A 77 26.96 -32.96 -25.77
C PRO A 77 27.84 -32.61 -26.98
N VAL A 78 28.91 -31.83 -26.80
CA VAL A 78 29.80 -31.38 -27.88
C VAL A 78 31.18 -32.04 -27.79
N ALA A 79 31.80 -32.29 -28.95
CA ALA A 79 33.13 -32.86 -29.05
C ALA A 79 34.23 -31.79 -29.22
N VAL A 80 35.46 -32.14 -28.86
CA VAL A 80 36.62 -31.25 -29.05
C VAL A 80 36.88 -31.03 -30.54
N GLY A 81 36.92 -29.77 -30.97
CA GLY A 81 37.11 -29.38 -32.36
C GLY A 81 35.81 -29.20 -33.17
N GLU A 82 34.66 -29.44 -32.55
CA GLU A 82 33.35 -29.21 -33.15
C GLU A 82 33.08 -27.71 -33.34
N ARG A 83 32.47 -27.33 -34.47
CA ARG A 83 32.01 -25.95 -34.69
C ARG A 83 30.64 -25.78 -34.04
N VAL A 84 30.54 -24.82 -33.15
CA VAL A 84 29.31 -24.46 -32.43
C VAL A 84 28.88 -23.04 -32.79
N SER A 85 27.58 -22.80 -32.74
CA SER A 85 26.94 -21.50 -32.96
C SER A 85 26.49 -20.87 -31.65
N ALA A 86 26.18 -19.57 -31.67
CA ALA A 86 25.64 -18.89 -30.50
C ALA A 86 24.27 -19.47 -30.12
N GLY A 87 24.11 -19.87 -28.85
CA GLY A 87 22.91 -20.52 -28.34
C GLY A 87 23.03 -22.04 -28.20
N ASP A 88 24.07 -22.66 -28.75
CA ASP A 88 24.28 -24.10 -28.62
C ASP A 88 24.64 -24.49 -27.18
N VAL A 89 24.04 -25.58 -26.70
CA VAL A 89 24.30 -26.10 -25.35
C VAL A 89 25.64 -26.81 -25.35
N LEU A 90 26.64 -26.18 -24.72
CA LEU A 90 27.98 -26.75 -24.61
C LEU A 90 28.11 -27.72 -23.42
N ALA A 91 27.39 -27.46 -22.34
CA ALA A 91 27.34 -28.32 -21.17
C ALA A 91 26.08 -28.03 -20.34
N ARG A 92 25.58 -29.06 -19.64
CA ARG A 92 24.38 -28.99 -18.79
C ARG A 92 24.74 -29.28 -17.34
N LEU A 93 24.26 -28.43 -16.43
CA LEU A 93 24.36 -28.65 -14.98
C LEU A 93 23.14 -29.43 -14.47
N ASP A 94 23.31 -30.13 -13.34
CA ASP A 94 22.21 -30.69 -12.56
C ASP A 94 21.34 -29.55 -12.02
N ASP A 95 20.11 -29.44 -12.52
CA ASP A 95 19.15 -28.40 -12.18
C ASP A 95 18.09 -28.86 -11.17
N GLY A 96 18.19 -30.08 -10.61
CA GLY A 96 17.13 -30.65 -9.78
C GLY A 96 16.74 -29.79 -8.57
N GLN A 97 17.73 -29.17 -7.91
CA GLN A 97 17.47 -28.22 -6.81
C GLN A 97 16.87 -26.90 -7.31
N ALA A 98 17.34 -26.37 -8.44
CA ALA A 98 16.81 -25.15 -9.03
C ALA A 98 15.36 -25.35 -9.48
N ALA A 99 15.07 -26.45 -10.17
CA ALA A 99 13.72 -26.84 -10.58
C ALA A 99 12.78 -27.06 -9.37
N LEU A 100 13.28 -27.62 -8.26
CA LEU A 100 12.51 -27.72 -7.02
C LEU A 100 12.20 -26.34 -6.43
N ARG A 101 13.18 -25.43 -6.36
CA ARG A 101 12.96 -24.05 -5.89
C ARG A 101 11.97 -23.29 -6.76
N VAL A 102 12.04 -23.44 -8.08
CA VAL A 102 11.06 -22.86 -9.02
C VAL A 102 9.66 -23.41 -8.74
N ARG A 103 9.50 -24.72 -8.56
CA ARG A 103 8.21 -25.32 -8.20
C ARG A 103 7.66 -24.82 -6.86
N GLN A 104 8.52 -24.69 -5.84
CA GLN A 104 8.13 -24.12 -4.54
C GLN A 104 7.69 -22.65 -4.67
N ALA A 105 8.44 -21.84 -5.42
CA ALA A 105 8.09 -20.44 -5.66
C ALA A 105 6.77 -20.33 -6.44
N GLN A 106 6.53 -21.18 -7.43
CA GLN A 106 5.28 -21.21 -8.20
C GLN A 106 4.08 -21.59 -7.32
N ALA A 107 4.25 -22.56 -6.41
CA ALA A 107 3.22 -22.95 -5.45
C ALA A 107 2.93 -21.80 -4.46
N ALA A 108 3.96 -21.12 -3.97
CA ALA A 108 3.81 -19.94 -3.10
C ALA A 108 3.08 -18.80 -3.82
N LEU A 109 3.42 -18.53 -5.08
CA LEU A 109 2.73 -17.54 -5.91
C LEU A 109 1.26 -17.89 -6.10
N THR A 110 0.94 -19.16 -6.42
CA THR A 110 -0.44 -19.62 -6.60
C THR A 110 -1.25 -19.46 -5.31
N SER A 111 -0.67 -19.80 -4.15
CA SER A 111 -1.29 -19.57 -2.85
C SER A 111 -1.50 -18.08 -2.57
N ALA A 112 -0.53 -17.22 -2.89
CA ALA A 112 -0.65 -15.78 -2.69
C ALA A 112 -1.73 -15.16 -3.59
N GLN A 113 -1.82 -15.61 -4.84
CA GLN A 113 -2.87 -15.20 -5.78
C GLN A 113 -4.26 -15.65 -5.32
N ALA A 114 -4.39 -16.88 -4.82
CA ALA A 114 -5.67 -17.37 -4.26
C ALA A 114 -6.10 -16.55 -3.04
N ARG A 115 -5.16 -16.18 -2.16
CA ARG A 115 -5.44 -15.29 -1.01
C ARG A 115 -5.84 -13.90 -1.47
N LEU A 116 -5.16 -13.34 -2.47
CA LEU A 116 -5.52 -12.05 -3.03
C LEU A 116 -6.92 -12.07 -3.64
N ALA A 117 -7.25 -13.12 -4.41
CA ALA A 117 -8.59 -13.29 -4.97
C ALA A 117 -9.67 -13.38 -3.89
N GLN A 118 -9.43 -14.10 -2.80
CA GLN A 118 -10.33 -14.16 -1.64
C GLN A 118 -10.51 -12.80 -0.96
N LEU A 119 -9.46 -11.98 -0.89
CA LEU A 119 -9.51 -10.63 -0.31
C LEU A 119 -10.13 -9.59 -1.25
N GLN A 120 -10.08 -9.83 -2.56
CA GLN A 120 -10.70 -8.98 -3.59
C GLN A 120 -12.16 -9.37 -3.87
N GLU A 121 -12.56 -10.57 -3.47
CA GLU A 121 -13.94 -11.01 -3.57
C GLU A 121 -14.82 -10.05 -2.75
N SER A 122 -15.88 -9.53 -3.37
CA SER A 122 -16.81 -8.64 -2.68
C SER A 122 -17.35 -9.34 -1.43
N PRO A 123 -17.56 -8.60 -0.33
CA PRO A 123 -18.11 -9.18 0.89
C PRO A 123 -19.40 -9.92 0.57
N ARG A 124 -19.57 -11.08 1.22
CA ARG A 124 -20.70 -11.96 0.96
C ARG A 124 -22.00 -11.21 1.20
N GLN A 125 -23.01 -11.44 0.37
CA GLN A 125 -24.31 -10.76 0.54
C GLN A 125 -24.90 -11.00 1.93
N GLU A 126 -24.63 -12.15 2.53
CA GLU A 126 -25.01 -12.50 3.90
C GLU A 126 -24.32 -11.60 4.94
N GLU A 127 -23.05 -11.24 4.73
CA GLU A 127 -22.29 -10.36 5.62
C GLU A 127 -22.82 -8.92 5.55
N VAL A 128 -23.10 -8.44 4.33
CA VAL A 128 -23.73 -7.13 4.11
C VAL A 128 -25.13 -7.10 4.74
N ALA A 129 -25.97 -8.11 4.46
CA ALA A 129 -27.32 -8.19 5.03
C ALA A 129 -27.31 -8.27 6.56
N SER A 130 -26.34 -8.98 7.14
CA SER A 130 -26.14 -9.02 8.60
C SER A 130 -25.74 -7.64 9.15
N ALA A 131 -24.83 -6.92 8.47
CA ALA A 131 -24.43 -5.59 8.89
C ALA A 131 -25.58 -4.57 8.79
N GLU A 132 -26.39 -4.64 7.73
CA GLU A 132 -27.60 -3.82 7.58
C GLU A 132 -28.66 -4.15 8.65
N ALA A 133 -28.81 -5.42 9.02
CA ALA A 133 -29.70 -5.81 10.12
C ALA A 133 -29.20 -5.25 11.47
N ASN A 134 -27.89 -5.30 11.72
CA ASN A 134 -27.28 -4.73 12.92
C ASN A 134 -27.44 -3.21 12.99
N LEU A 135 -27.25 -2.49 11.87
CA LEU A 135 -27.49 -1.06 11.79
C LEU A 135 -28.95 -0.72 12.12
N ARG A 136 -29.92 -1.41 11.51
CA ARG A 136 -31.35 -1.21 11.80
C ARG A 136 -31.69 -1.47 13.27
N ALA A 137 -31.09 -2.49 13.88
CA ALA A 137 -31.28 -2.75 15.31
C ALA A 137 -30.73 -1.62 16.18
N ALA A 138 -29.54 -1.08 15.86
CA ALA A 138 -28.94 0.03 16.57
C ALA A 138 -29.73 1.34 16.40
N GLU A 139 -30.27 1.60 15.21
CA GLU A 139 -31.18 2.73 14.96
C GLU A 139 -32.46 2.64 15.79
N ALA A 140 -33.06 1.44 15.88
CA ALA A 140 -34.23 1.21 16.72
C ALA A 140 -33.93 1.47 18.21
N GLN A 141 -32.75 1.07 18.68
CA GLN A 141 -32.29 1.33 20.06
C GLN A 141 -32.08 2.83 20.31
N LEU A 142 -31.48 3.55 19.35
CA LEU A 142 -31.32 5.00 19.45
C LEU A 142 -32.68 5.71 19.52
N ASN A 143 -33.60 5.34 18.64
CA ASN A 143 -34.95 5.90 18.63
C ASN A 143 -35.69 5.63 19.95
N ALA A 144 -35.57 4.42 20.52
CA ALA A 144 -36.16 4.09 21.81
C ALA A 144 -35.54 4.92 22.96
N ALA A 145 -34.22 5.10 22.97
CA ALA A 145 -33.53 5.93 23.96
C ALA A 145 -33.95 7.40 23.87
N GLN A 146 -34.08 7.93 22.65
CA GLN A 146 -34.54 9.29 22.40
C GLN A 146 -36.00 9.49 22.82
N ALA A 147 -36.87 8.53 22.53
CA ALA A 147 -38.27 8.57 22.97
C ALA A 147 -38.39 8.58 24.50
N ASN A 148 -37.59 7.75 25.19
CA ASN A 148 -37.54 7.75 26.65
C ASN A 148 -37.04 9.08 27.22
N LEU A 149 -35.98 9.66 26.64
CA LEU A 149 -35.50 10.98 27.04
C LEU A 149 -36.57 12.06 26.81
N ALA A 150 -37.23 12.04 25.66
CA ALA A 150 -38.30 12.98 25.33
C ALA A 150 -39.46 12.87 26.30
N GLN A 151 -39.85 11.65 26.70
CA GLN A 151 -40.87 11.40 27.71
C GLN A 151 -40.49 11.99 29.07
N LEU A 152 -39.25 11.81 29.52
CA LEU A 152 -38.76 12.39 30.78
C LEU A 152 -38.71 13.92 30.73
N THR A 153 -38.25 14.49 29.61
CA THR A 153 -38.13 15.96 29.47
C THR A 153 -39.44 16.67 29.11
N GLY A 154 -40.45 15.93 28.65
CA GLY A 154 -41.74 16.46 28.23
C GLY A 154 -42.53 17.12 29.37
N GLY A 155 -42.21 16.74 30.62
CA GLY A 155 -42.80 17.33 31.82
C GLY A 155 -44.31 17.13 31.93
N ALA A 156 -44.90 17.77 32.93
CA ALA A 156 -46.35 17.83 33.06
C ALA A 156 -46.95 18.76 31.99
N SER A 157 -48.03 18.30 31.34
CA SER A 157 -48.80 19.14 30.42
C SER A 157 -49.46 20.31 31.15
N ALA A 158 -49.71 21.40 30.43
CA ALA A 158 -50.44 22.56 30.98
C ALA A 158 -51.81 22.16 31.58
N ALA A 159 -52.48 21.15 31.02
CA ALA A 159 -53.73 20.62 31.55
C ALA A 159 -53.55 19.91 32.91
N GLN A 160 -52.46 19.18 33.10
CA GLN A 160 -52.13 18.54 34.38
C GLN A 160 -51.76 19.57 35.45
N ILE A 161 -51.00 20.61 35.09
CA ILE A 161 -50.66 21.72 35.99
C ILE A 161 -51.92 22.48 36.40
N ALA A 162 -52.79 22.83 35.45
CA ALA A 162 -54.05 23.51 35.73
C ALA A 162 -55.00 22.66 36.61
N ALA A 163 -55.04 21.34 36.41
CA ALA A 163 -55.80 20.44 37.27
C ALA A 163 -55.23 20.40 38.70
N ALA A 164 -53.91 20.34 38.86
CA ALA A 164 -53.27 20.37 40.18
C ALA A 164 -53.43 21.72 40.88
N GLU A 165 -53.41 22.83 40.14
CA GLU A 165 -53.72 24.16 40.67
C GLU A 165 -55.17 24.24 41.18
N ALA A 166 -56.12 23.67 40.43
CA ALA A 166 -57.51 23.59 40.86
C ALA A 166 -57.69 22.71 42.11
N ASP A 167 -57.00 21.57 42.19
CA ASP A 167 -56.98 20.70 43.37
C ASP A 167 -56.40 21.43 44.60
N LEU A 168 -55.33 22.21 44.41
CA LEU A 168 -54.72 23.02 45.47
C LEU A 168 -55.68 24.10 45.99
N LEU A 169 -56.36 24.81 45.09
CA LEU A 169 -57.36 25.81 45.46
C LEU A 169 -58.53 25.17 46.23
N ALA A 170 -59.01 24.02 45.78
CA ALA A 170 -60.08 23.28 46.45
C ALA A 170 -59.67 22.82 47.85
N ALA A 171 -58.45 22.26 48.00
CA ALA A 171 -57.92 21.83 49.29
C ALA A 171 -57.68 23.00 50.25
N THR A 172 -57.27 24.16 49.73
CA THR A 172 -57.11 25.40 50.51
C THR A 172 -58.46 25.85 51.06
N LYS A 173 -59.49 25.89 50.21
CA LYS A 173 -60.85 26.23 50.63
C LYS A 173 -61.37 25.25 51.68
N GLN A 174 -61.18 23.95 51.49
CA GLN A 174 -61.60 22.95 52.47
C GLN A 174 -60.91 23.12 53.83
N ARG A 175 -59.62 23.47 53.83
CA ARG A 175 -58.88 23.79 55.07
C ARG A 175 -59.47 25.01 55.75
N ASP A 176 -59.72 26.08 55.00
CA ASP A 176 -60.26 27.32 55.53
C ASP A 176 -61.67 27.12 56.11
N ASP A 177 -62.56 26.42 55.40
CA ASP A 177 -63.91 26.08 55.87
C ASP A 177 -63.86 25.20 57.15
N ALA A 178 -62.95 24.21 57.19
CA ALA A 178 -62.78 23.35 58.36
C ALA A 178 -62.18 24.11 59.55
N LYS A 179 -61.26 25.06 59.29
CA LYS A 179 -60.71 25.95 60.31
C LYS A 179 -61.78 26.88 60.86
N GLU A 180 -62.60 27.49 60.00
CA GLU A 180 -63.69 28.35 60.43
C GLU A 180 -64.71 27.59 61.28
N ALA A 181 -65.05 26.35 60.88
CA ALA A 181 -65.92 25.47 61.66
C ALA A 181 -65.31 25.14 63.04
N HIS A 182 -64.00 24.93 63.12
CA HIS A 182 -63.30 24.73 64.39
C HIS A 182 -63.27 26.01 65.24
N ASP A 183 -62.91 27.15 64.65
CA ASP A 183 -62.84 28.44 65.35
C ASP A 183 -64.23 28.84 65.92
N LYS A 184 -65.32 28.54 65.21
CA LYS A 184 -66.71 28.71 65.71
C LYS A 184 -67.02 27.90 66.96
N THR A 185 -66.37 26.75 67.18
CA THR A 185 -66.54 25.98 68.43
C THR A 185 -65.88 26.65 69.63
N LEU A 186 -64.97 27.60 69.40
CA LEU A 186 -64.19 28.30 70.42
C LEU A 186 -64.76 29.69 70.80
N THR A 187 -65.71 30.22 70.03
CA THR A 187 -66.35 31.52 70.30
C THR A 187 -67.62 31.37 71.13
N CYS A 188 -67.82 32.23 72.13
CA CYS A 188 -69.10 32.33 72.83
C CYS A 188 -70.18 32.95 71.91
N ILE A 189 -71.40 32.43 71.97
CA ILE A 189 -72.56 33.00 71.26
C ILE A 189 -73.57 33.54 72.26
N THR A 190 -74.11 34.72 71.99
CA THR A 190 -75.21 35.29 72.77
C THR A 190 -76.52 34.94 72.10
N ILE A 191 -77.40 34.24 72.82
CA ILE A 191 -78.75 33.93 72.36
C ILE A 191 -79.77 34.77 73.13
N GLU A 192 -80.70 35.40 72.41
CA GLU A 192 -81.88 36.02 73.01
C GLU A 192 -82.92 34.94 73.29
N LEU A 193 -83.34 34.84 74.56
CA LEU A 193 -84.38 33.90 74.96
C LEU A 193 -85.77 34.45 74.58
N PRO A 194 -86.66 33.63 73.97
CA PRO A 194 -88.03 34.06 73.67
C PRO A 194 -88.78 34.42 74.96
N TYR A 195 -89.75 35.35 74.85
CA TYR A 195 -90.55 35.90 75.97
C TYR A 195 -89.84 36.90 76.91
N GLY A 196 -88.80 37.59 76.44
CA GLY A 196 -88.22 38.74 77.15
C GLY A 196 -87.38 38.38 78.38
N GLN A 197 -86.76 37.20 78.39
CA GLN A 197 -85.97 36.70 79.53
C GLN A 197 -84.48 37.10 79.52
N GLY A 198 -84.08 38.10 78.72
CA GLY A 198 -82.71 38.59 78.64
C GLY A 198 -81.80 37.75 77.73
N GLU A 199 -80.55 38.17 77.63
CA GLU A 199 -79.49 37.52 76.85
C GLU A 199 -78.75 36.47 77.69
N GLN A 200 -78.47 35.30 77.12
CA GLN A 200 -77.60 34.29 77.73
C GLN A 200 -76.38 34.04 76.84
N GLU A 201 -75.18 34.18 77.42
CA GLU A 201 -73.90 33.89 76.76
C GLU A 201 -73.59 32.39 76.89
N LEU A 202 -73.65 31.67 75.78
CA LEU A 202 -73.25 30.27 75.69
C LEU A 202 -71.78 30.21 75.24
N CYS A 203 -70.91 29.92 76.19
CA CYS A 203 -69.47 29.84 75.96
C CYS A 203 -69.01 28.45 75.48
N PRO A 204 -67.78 28.32 74.94
CA PRO A 204 -67.48 27.39 73.86
C PRO A 204 -67.79 25.92 74.15
N ALA A 205 -68.15 25.20 73.09
CA ALA A 205 -68.51 23.78 73.12
C ALA A 205 -67.25 22.89 73.27
N LEU A 206 -66.49 23.11 74.34
CA LEU A 206 -65.32 22.33 74.71
C LEU A 206 -65.78 20.91 75.07
N GLY A 207 -65.41 19.92 74.24
CA GLY A 207 -65.87 18.54 74.33
C GLY A 207 -65.87 17.82 72.97
N PRO A 208 -66.61 16.71 72.82
CA PRO A 208 -66.63 15.92 71.57
C PRO A 208 -66.87 16.69 70.27
N PRO A 209 -67.71 17.76 70.23
CA PRO A 209 -67.87 18.59 69.03
C PRO A 209 -66.61 19.33 68.61
N GLU A 210 -65.85 19.91 69.56
CA GLU A 210 -64.58 20.58 69.28
C GLU A 210 -63.51 19.58 68.84
N GLU A 211 -63.45 18.40 69.45
CA GLU A 211 -62.48 17.37 69.06
C GLU A 211 -62.70 16.90 67.61
N GLN A 212 -63.97 16.78 67.21
CA GLN A 212 -64.33 16.40 65.85
C GLN A 212 -63.94 17.49 64.83
N THR A 213 -64.21 18.77 65.12
CA THR A 213 -63.83 19.86 64.19
C THR A 213 -62.32 20.03 64.13
N ARG A 214 -61.61 19.87 65.25
CA ARG A 214 -60.14 19.85 65.30
C ARG A 214 -59.56 18.73 64.43
N TYR A 215 -60.10 17.52 64.54
CA TYR A 215 -59.70 16.40 63.70
C TYR A 215 -59.96 16.68 62.22
N ASN A 216 -61.14 17.23 61.89
CA ASN A 216 -61.49 17.58 60.51
C ASN A 216 -60.56 18.66 59.94
N TRP A 217 -60.21 19.68 60.73
CA TRP A 217 -59.24 20.70 60.33
C TRP A 217 -57.85 20.10 60.09
N GLN A 218 -57.35 19.25 60.99
CA GLN A 218 -56.07 18.55 60.79
C GLN A 218 -56.08 17.64 59.55
N ALA A 219 -57.20 16.98 59.28
CA ALA A 219 -57.37 16.18 58.06
C ALA A 219 -57.32 17.07 56.79
N ALA A 220 -57.98 18.24 56.83
CA ALA A 220 -57.96 19.21 55.74
C ALA A 220 -56.57 19.86 55.53
N GLU A 221 -55.80 20.06 56.60
CA GLU A 221 -54.39 20.49 56.49
C GLU A 221 -53.53 19.44 55.80
N ARG A 222 -53.71 18.15 56.13
CA ARG A 222 -53.00 17.06 55.46
C ARG A 222 -53.39 16.94 53.99
N SER A 223 -54.65 17.17 53.63
CA SER A 223 -55.07 17.18 52.23
C SER A 223 -54.49 18.36 51.45
N LEU A 224 -54.41 19.54 52.07
CA LEU A 224 -53.74 20.70 51.49
C LEU A 224 -52.25 20.43 51.26
N ALA A 225 -51.55 19.89 52.27
CA ALA A 225 -50.14 19.54 52.15
C ALA A 225 -49.90 18.51 51.02
N ALA A 226 -50.79 17.52 50.87
CA ALA A 226 -50.71 16.55 49.78
C ALA A 226 -50.97 17.19 48.40
N ALA A 227 -51.92 18.12 48.30
CA ALA A 227 -52.19 18.86 47.05
C ALA A 227 -51.02 19.77 46.65
N GLN A 228 -50.41 20.45 47.64
CA GLN A 228 -49.20 21.25 47.45
C GLN A 228 -48.04 20.40 46.95
N ALA A 229 -47.76 19.28 47.61
CA ALA A 229 -46.69 18.37 47.21
C ALA A 229 -46.87 17.88 45.76
N ARG A 230 -48.09 17.53 45.35
CA ARG A 230 -48.40 17.10 43.98
C ARG A 230 -48.18 18.22 42.96
N TYR A 231 -48.56 19.46 43.29
CA TYR A 231 -48.34 20.61 42.41
C TYR A 231 -46.84 20.91 42.26
N ASP A 232 -46.10 20.91 43.37
CA ASP A 232 -44.66 21.15 43.38
C ASP A 232 -43.89 20.06 42.61
N GLU A 233 -44.31 18.79 42.71
CA GLU A 233 -43.74 17.67 41.94
C GLU A 233 -43.94 17.86 40.43
N LEU A 234 -45.14 18.30 40.00
CA LEU A 234 -45.42 18.59 38.59
C LEU A 234 -44.59 19.77 38.05
N LEU A 235 -44.27 20.75 38.90
CA LEU A 235 -43.41 21.90 38.55
C LEU A 235 -41.92 21.56 38.55
N ALA A 236 -41.47 20.72 39.49
CA ALA A 236 -40.08 20.29 39.59
C ALA A 236 -39.64 19.49 38.35
N GLY A 237 -40.58 18.83 37.68
CA GLY A 237 -40.33 18.03 36.48
C GLY A 237 -39.55 16.75 36.80
N ALA A 238 -39.00 16.11 35.76
CA ALA A 238 -38.26 14.87 35.93
C ALA A 238 -36.95 15.07 36.72
N ASP A 239 -36.57 14.05 37.49
CA ASP A 239 -35.36 14.07 38.31
C ASP A 239 -34.11 14.32 37.46
N VAL A 240 -33.21 15.18 37.96
CA VAL A 240 -32.01 15.59 37.22
C VAL A 240 -31.07 14.41 36.98
N ASN A 241 -31.02 13.43 37.89
CA ASN A 241 -30.19 12.24 37.70
C ASN A 241 -30.83 11.29 36.68
N GLU A 242 -32.16 11.14 36.67
CA GLU A 242 -32.88 10.39 35.64
C GLU A 242 -32.67 10.98 34.24
N VAL A 243 -32.80 12.30 34.09
CA VAL A 243 -32.55 12.98 32.80
C VAL A 243 -31.08 12.83 32.38
N ARG A 244 -30.14 12.93 33.33
CA ARG A 244 -28.71 12.71 33.04
C ARG A 244 -28.44 11.27 32.57
N ALA A 245 -29.04 10.28 33.23
CA ALA A 245 -28.92 8.87 32.86
C ALA A 245 -29.54 8.62 31.48
N ALA A 246 -30.71 9.19 31.19
CA ALA A 246 -31.36 9.07 29.89
C ALA A 246 -30.53 9.71 28.76
N ARG A 247 -29.90 10.88 28.99
CA ARG A 247 -28.97 11.48 28.03
C ARG A 247 -27.74 10.62 27.78
N ALA A 248 -27.18 10.01 28.83
CA ALA A 248 -26.07 9.07 28.69
C ALA A 248 -26.46 7.84 27.86
N ASN A 249 -27.68 7.32 28.05
CA ASN A 249 -28.21 6.20 27.27
C ASN A 249 -28.39 6.57 25.78
N VAL A 250 -28.87 7.78 25.47
CA VAL A 250 -28.95 8.26 24.08
C VAL A 250 -27.56 8.34 23.45
N ALA A 251 -26.57 8.88 24.17
CA ALA A 251 -25.20 8.97 23.67
C ALA A 251 -24.59 7.58 23.43
N ALA A 252 -24.84 6.61 24.33
CA ALA A 252 -24.38 5.24 24.16
C ALA A 252 -25.03 4.55 22.95
N ALA A 253 -26.35 4.72 22.77
CA ALA A 253 -27.07 4.17 21.62
C ALA A 253 -26.62 4.80 20.29
N GLN A 254 -26.30 6.10 20.30
CA GLN A 254 -25.75 6.78 19.13
C GLN A 254 -24.37 6.22 18.76
N ALA A 255 -23.49 6.01 19.74
CA ALA A 255 -22.19 5.40 19.52
C ALA A 255 -22.31 3.96 18.95
N GLN A 256 -23.29 3.18 19.41
CA GLN A 256 -23.57 1.85 18.87
C GLN A 256 -24.05 1.89 17.41
N ARG A 257 -24.93 2.84 17.06
CA ARG A 257 -25.36 3.07 15.68
C ARG A 257 -24.18 3.45 14.79
N ASP A 258 -23.35 4.39 15.24
CA ASP A 258 -22.19 4.86 14.48
C ASP A 258 -21.16 3.73 14.26
N ALA A 259 -20.95 2.86 15.25
CA ALA A 259 -20.12 1.67 15.10
C ALA A 259 -20.71 0.66 14.10
N ALA A 260 -22.02 0.43 14.12
CA ALA A 260 -22.69 -0.45 13.16
C ALA A 260 -22.64 0.12 11.73
N GLN A 261 -22.77 1.44 11.58
CA GLN A 261 -22.61 2.11 10.29
C GLN A 261 -21.20 1.96 9.75
N ALA A 262 -20.18 2.21 10.58
CA ALA A 262 -18.79 2.05 10.18
C ALA A 262 -18.47 0.61 9.74
N GLN A 263 -19.07 -0.39 10.40
CA GLN A 263 -18.92 -1.79 10.00
C GLN A 263 -19.57 -2.07 8.63
N LEU A 264 -20.74 -1.48 8.35
CA LEU A 264 -21.39 -1.60 7.05
C LEU A 264 -20.58 -0.90 5.95
N ASP A 265 -19.98 0.26 6.25
CA ASP A 265 -19.16 1.01 5.29
C ASP A 265 -17.87 0.27 4.91
N LEU A 266 -17.30 -0.53 5.83
CA LEU A 266 -16.17 -1.42 5.52
C LEU A 266 -16.53 -2.56 4.56
N LEU A 267 -17.82 -2.85 4.40
CA LEU A 267 -18.33 -3.90 3.50
C LEU A 267 -18.85 -3.35 2.16
N LYS A 268 -18.75 -2.05 1.91
CA LYS A 268 -19.17 -1.42 0.64
C LYS A 268 -17.97 -0.94 -0.16
#